data_AF-A0A1G2FZ33-F1
#
_entry.id   AF-A0A1G2FZ33-F1
#
_cell.length_a   1.000
_cell.length_b   1.000
_cell.length_c   1.000
_cell.angle_alpha   90.00
_cell.angle_beta   90.00
_cell.angle_gamma   90.00
#
_symmetry.space_group_name_H-M   'P 1'
#
loop_
_entity.id
_entity.type
_entity.pdbx_description
1 polymer ?
#
loop_
_entity_poly.entity_id
_entity_poly.type
_entity_poly.pdbx_seq_one_letter_code
_entity_poly.pdbx_strand_id
1 'polypeptide(L)'
;MSVAEARGVILVLLAQKHIPTIEPTPLQVKVALTGYGKADKTQVSGMVKKILRFKEDLGPDDVYDAVAIALASAALNMSAAMR
;
A
#
# COMPACT_ATOMS: atom_id res chain seq x y z
N MET A 1 -12.52 16.00 -7.19
CA MET A 1 -11.92 16.21 -8.53
C MET A 1 -10.40 16.18 -8.43
N SER A 2 -9.79 16.96 -7.53
CA SER A 2 -8.33 17.03 -7.32
C SER A 2 -7.59 15.68 -7.22
N VAL A 3 -8.08 14.72 -6.43
CA VAL A 3 -7.40 13.41 -6.25
C VAL A 3 -7.40 12.58 -7.54
N ALA A 4 -8.52 12.61 -8.29
CA ALA A 4 -8.64 11.86 -9.54
C ALA A 4 -7.74 12.47 -10.64
N GLU A 5 -7.66 13.79 -10.70
CA GLU A 5 -6.77 14.52 -11.60
C GLU A 5 -5.30 14.20 -11.30
N ALA A 6 -4.88 14.29 -10.03
CA ALA A 6 -3.53 13.95 -9.60
C ALA A 6 -3.17 12.49 -9.93
N ARG A 7 -4.08 11.54 -9.65
CA ARG A 7 -3.89 10.13 -10.00
C ARG A 7 -3.74 9.93 -11.51
N GLY A 8 -4.55 10.63 -12.33
CA GLY A 8 -4.45 10.58 -13.78
C GLY A 8 -3.06 10.97 -14.30
N VAL A 9 -2.51 12.09 -13.80
CA VAL A 9 -1.15 12.53 -14.14
C VAL A 9 -0.10 11.48 -13.76
N ILE A 10 -0.20 10.92 -12.55
CA ILE A 10 0.74 9.89 -12.08
C ILE A 10 0.69 8.65 -12.98
N LEU A 11 -0.51 8.16 -13.32
CA LEU A 11 -0.67 6.96 -14.14
C LEU A 11 -0.11 7.16 -15.56
N VAL A 12 -0.34 8.33 -16.17
CA VAL A 12 0.22 8.65 -17.49
C VAL A 12 1.75 8.65 -17.46
N LEU A 13 2.36 9.26 -16.45
CA LEU A 13 3.81 9.28 -16.31
C LEU A 13 4.41 7.88 -16.11
N LEU A 14 3.78 7.05 -15.29
CA LEU A 14 4.20 5.66 -15.09
C LEU A 14 4.12 4.85 -16.38
N ALA A 15 3.03 5.01 -17.14
CA ALA A 15 2.86 4.35 -18.44
C ALA A 15 3.92 4.79 -19.46
N GLN A 16 4.22 6.10 -19.55
CA GLN A 16 5.28 6.64 -20.41
C GLN A 16 6.68 6.14 -20.04
N LYS A 17 6.88 5.73 -18.79
CA LYS A 17 8.14 5.16 -18.29
C LYS A 17 8.15 3.62 -18.29
N HIS A 18 7.10 2.98 -18.79
CA HIS A 18 6.93 1.52 -18.76
C HIS A 18 7.05 0.92 -17.36
N ILE A 19 6.62 1.67 -16.33
CA ILE A 19 6.62 1.19 -14.95
C ILE A 19 5.28 0.49 -14.70
N PRO A 20 5.27 -0.82 -14.38
CA PRO A 20 4.04 -1.52 -14.08
C PRO A 20 3.41 -1.00 -12.78
N THR A 21 2.08 -0.96 -12.77
CA THR A 21 1.29 -0.55 -11.61
C THR A 21 0.52 -1.73 -11.03
N ILE A 22 0.25 -1.67 -9.74
CA ILE A 22 -0.60 -2.61 -9.02
C ILE A 22 -1.58 -1.82 -8.16
N GLU A 23 -2.83 -2.29 -8.11
CA GLU A 23 -3.92 -1.61 -7.41
C GLU A 23 -4.56 -2.57 -6.41
N PRO A 24 -3.98 -2.71 -5.20
CA PRO A 24 -4.55 -3.56 -4.17
C PRO A 24 -5.86 -2.96 -3.65
N THR A 25 -6.89 -3.80 -3.54
CA THR A 25 -8.14 -3.45 -2.85
C THR A 25 -7.90 -3.28 -1.36
N PRO A 26 -8.75 -2.52 -0.63
CA PRO A 26 -8.62 -2.38 0.82
C PRO A 26 -8.60 -3.73 1.56
N LEU A 27 -9.36 -4.72 1.08
CA LEU A 27 -9.35 -6.08 1.64
C LEU A 27 -7.98 -6.74 1.47
N GLN A 28 -7.39 -6.64 0.27
CA GLN A 28 -6.07 -7.20 0.00
C GLN A 28 -4.99 -6.54 0.86
N VAL A 29 -5.04 -5.22 1.07
CA VAL A 29 -4.10 -4.53 1.97
C VAL A 29 -4.22 -5.07 3.39
N LYS A 30 -5.45 -5.19 3.92
CA LYS A 30 -5.69 -5.72 5.27
C LYS A 30 -5.20 -7.15 5.42
N VAL A 31 -5.53 -8.03 4.49
CA VAL A 31 -5.09 -9.43 4.52
C VAL A 31 -3.58 -9.54 4.38
N ALA A 32 -2.95 -8.79 3.46
CA ALA A 32 -1.51 -8.86 3.24
C ALA A 32 -0.69 -8.43 4.47
N LEU A 33 -1.17 -7.43 5.22
CA LEU A 33 -0.43 -6.90 6.37
C LEU A 33 -0.78 -7.57 7.70
N THR A 34 -2.04 -7.97 7.88
CA THR A 34 -2.54 -8.45 9.18
C THR A 34 -2.98 -9.92 9.18
N GLY A 35 -3.10 -10.53 8.00
CA GLY A 35 -3.72 -11.85 7.83
C GLY A 35 -5.25 -11.85 8.00
N TYR A 36 -5.88 -10.70 8.28
CA TYR A 36 -7.30 -10.61 8.61
C TYR A 36 -8.02 -9.52 7.81
N GLY A 37 -9.00 -9.92 7.00
CA GLY A 37 -9.71 -9.01 6.09
C GLY A 37 -10.57 -7.95 6.76
N LYS A 38 -10.99 -8.15 8.02
CA LYS A 38 -11.77 -7.16 8.78
C LYS A 38 -10.92 -6.33 9.74
N ALA A 39 -9.59 -6.34 9.58
CA ALA A 39 -8.72 -5.50 10.40
C ALA A 39 -9.11 -4.01 10.31
N ASP A 40 -9.00 -3.32 11.43
CA ASP A 40 -9.21 -1.87 11.50
C ASP A 40 -7.95 -1.09 11.11
N LYS A 41 -8.08 0.25 11.01
CA LYS A 41 -6.98 1.13 10.59
C LYS A 41 -5.80 1.09 11.57
N THR A 42 -6.07 0.98 12.88
CA THR A 42 -5.02 0.93 13.92
C THR A 42 -4.21 -0.35 13.85
N GLN A 43 -4.85 -1.47 13.54
CA GLN A 43 -4.18 -2.76 13.35
C GLN A 43 -3.26 -2.72 12.13
N VAL A 44 -3.70 -2.11 11.02
CA VAL A 44 -2.87 -1.93 9.82
C VAL A 44 -1.65 -1.05 10.12
N SER A 45 -1.84 0.14 10.69
CA SER A 45 -0.72 1.05 11.02
C SER A 45 0.24 0.44 12.04
N GLY A 46 -0.28 -0.31 13.03
CA GLY A 46 0.53 -1.05 13.98
C GLY A 46 1.40 -2.14 13.32
N MET A 47 0.86 -2.82 12.30
CA MET A 47 1.63 -3.79 11.51
C MET A 47 2.71 -3.11 10.66
N VAL A 48 2.42 -1.95 10.06
CA VAL A 48 3.44 -1.16 9.33
C VAL A 48 4.64 -0.85 10.22
N LYS A 49 4.41 -0.35 11.45
CA LYS A 49 5.48 -0.09 12.42
C LYS A 49 6.29 -1.34 12.75
N LYS A 50 5.62 -2.48 12.97
CA LYS A 50 6.26 -3.75 13.32
C LYS A 50 7.11 -4.31 12.17
N ILE A 51 6.59 -4.28 10.94
CA ILE A 51 7.27 -4.82 9.75
C ILE A 51 8.53 -4.01 9.45
N LEU A 52 8.44 -2.68 9.45
CA LEU A 52 9.54 -1.79 9.09
C LEU A 52 10.42 -1.38 10.29
N ARG A 53 10.06 -1.84 11.49
CA ARG A 53 10.78 -1.59 12.75
C ARG A 53 11.00 -0.10 13.04
N PHE A 54 10.01 0.73 12.68
CA PHE A 54 10.06 2.15 13.03
C PHE A 54 9.99 2.30 14.55
N LYS A 55 11.01 2.96 15.12
CA LYS A 55 11.04 3.31 16.54
C LYS A 55 10.23 4.56 16.84
N GLU A 56 10.09 5.42 15.84
CA GLU A 56 9.40 6.71 15.92
C GLU A 56 8.12 6.68 15.09
N ASP A 57 7.24 7.63 15.38
CA ASP A 57 6.00 7.80 14.63
C ASP A 57 6.30 8.36 13.23
N LEU A 58 5.72 7.76 12.18
CA LEU A 58 5.86 8.22 10.79
C LEU A 58 5.13 9.54 10.50
N GLY A 59 4.45 10.11 11.51
CA GLY A 59 3.68 11.34 11.40
C GLY A 59 2.27 11.08 10.89
N PRO A 60 1.78 11.81 9.86
CA PRO A 60 0.38 11.76 9.45
C PRO A 60 -0.11 10.38 9.01
N ASP A 61 -1.41 10.15 9.21
CA ASP A 61 -2.12 8.94 8.79
C ASP A 61 -1.90 8.57 7.31
N ASP A 62 -1.86 9.57 6.42
CA ASP A 62 -1.66 9.36 4.98
C ASP A 62 -0.31 8.69 4.67
N VAL A 63 0.71 8.92 5.51
CA VAL A 63 2.02 8.27 5.39
C VAL A 63 1.91 6.78 5.71
N TYR A 64 1.17 6.42 6.76
CA TYR A 64 0.91 5.01 7.08
C TYR A 64 0.15 4.32 5.95
N ASP A 65 -0.86 4.98 5.39
CA ASP A 65 -1.68 4.42 4.30
C ASP A 65 -0.83 4.20 3.03
N ALA A 66 0.04 5.15 2.68
CA ALA A 66 0.97 4.99 1.55
C ALA A 66 1.96 3.82 1.75
N VAL A 67 2.56 3.72 2.92
CA VAL A 67 3.50 2.64 3.25
C VAL A 67 2.78 1.28 3.31
N ALA A 68 1.56 1.24 3.84
CA ALA A 68 0.74 0.05 3.87
C ALA A 68 0.44 -0.47 2.45
N ILE A 69 0.06 0.42 1.52
CA ILE A 69 -0.17 0.07 0.11
C ILE A 69 1.12 -0.46 -0.53
N ALA A 70 2.27 0.16 -0.27
CA ALA A 70 3.55 -0.27 -0.82
C ALA A 70 3.93 -1.68 -0.34
N LEU A 71 3.82 -1.95 0.96
CA LEU A 71 4.09 -3.27 1.54
C LEU A 71 3.13 -4.34 1.01
N ALA A 72 1.83 -4.03 0.94
CA ALA A 72 0.83 -4.93 0.38
C ALA A 72 1.09 -5.23 -1.09
N SER A 73 1.45 -4.20 -1.87
CA SER A 73 1.80 -4.32 -3.29
C SER A 73 3.00 -5.23 -3.50
N ALA A 74 4.05 -5.09 -2.68
CA ALA A 74 5.22 -5.97 -2.72
C ALA A 74 4.86 -7.43 -2.41
N ALA A 75 4.02 -7.67 -1.39
CA ALA A 75 3.58 -9.02 -1.02
C ALA A 75 2.75 -9.69 -2.13
N LEU A 76 1.85 -8.95 -2.77
CA LEU A 76 1.01 -9.45 -3.86
C LEU A 76 1.81 -9.72 -5.13
N ASN A 77 2.77 -8.86 -5.45
CA ASN A 77 3.62 -9.04 -6.63
C ASN A 77 4.52 -10.28 -6.50
N MET A 78 5.03 -10.56 -5.30
CA MET A 78 5.80 -11.78 -5.02
C MET A 78 4.94 -13.05 -5.17
N SER A 79 3.65 -12.99 -4.81
CA SER A 79 2.71 -14.10 -5.01
C SER A 79 2.43 -14.38 -6.49
N ALA A 80 2.42 -13.34 -7.33
CA ALA A 80 2.29 -13.46 -8.78
C ALA A 80 3.55 -14.01 -9.45
N ALA A 81 4.75 -13.64 -8.97
CA ALA A 81 6.03 -14.14 -9.50
C ALA A 81 6.36 -15.58 -9.11
N MET A 82 5.70 -16.12 -8.08
CA MET A 82 5.89 -17.50 -7.59
C MET A 82 4.90 -18.50 -8.21
N ARG A 83 4.05 -18.04 -9.14
CA ARG A 83 3.16 -18.85 -9.98
C ARG A 83 3.73 -18.92 -11.39
#